data_AF-A0A2P8AQ66-F1
#
_entry.id   AF-A0A2P8AQ66-F1
#
_cell.length_a   1.000
_cell.length_b   1.000
_cell.length_c   1.000
_cell.angle_alpha   90.00
_cell.angle_beta   90.00
_cell.angle_gamma   90.00
#
_symmetry.space_group_name_H-M   'P 1'
#
loop_
_entity.id
_entity.type
_entity.pdbx_description
1 polymer ?
#
loop_
_entity_poly.entity_id
_entity_poly.type
_entity_poly.pdbx_seq_one_letter_code
_entity_poly.pdbx_strand_id
1 'polypeptide(L)'
;MRARTSLAVGALGVLTAGLLAGCGDAGSSGTDAPEKGASGAGCAPVAGDKLVVLTDDKKLQNTDNVIPAVNAKAATPQLVAALDKVSAKLDTPKLIELNRAVDVDRKTPQVAAKEFADANGVTDGVEKGPGGQVTVGAGNFSESQTIAELYKIALTAAGYQVKVQTIGNRELYEPALEKGQVQVVPEYAATMAEFLNTKANGKDAQPVSSPELDKTVSALKAAGDKVGISFGQPAQAQDQNAFAVTKAFADKYQLATLSDLAAKCSGTATVLAGPPECPQRPKCQAGLVEVYDFKAGSFSSLDAGGPQTKNALKTGAASVGLVFSSDAALAAS
;
A
#
# COMPACT_ATOMS: atom_id res chain seq x y z
N MET A 1 -59.43 47.28 1.34
CA MET A 1 -59.81 47.00 2.73
C MET A 1 -58.59 46.48 3.47
N ARG A 2 -58.25 47.10 4.60
CA ARG A 2 -56.99 46.94 5.36
C ARG A 2 -57.16 45.90 6.49
N ALA A 3 -55.99 45.41 6.94
CA ALA A 3 -55.62 44.94 8.30
C ALA A 3 -56.22 43.59 8.75
N ARG A 4 -55.41 42.57 9.09
CA ARG A 4 -54.51 42.37 10.26
C ARG A 4 -55.25 42.31 11.61
N THR A 5 -55.12 41.17 12.31
CA THR A 5 -55.17 40.91 13.79
C THR A 5 -55.38 39.39 13.97
N SER A 6 -54.95 38.64 15.01
CA SER A 6 -54.15 38.81 16.23
C SER A 6 -53.81 37.42 16.81
N LEU A 7 -52.84 37.39 17.74
CA LEU A 7 -52.41 36.26 18.59
C LEU A 7 -53.52 35.67 19.50
N ALA A 8 -53.35 34.42 19.98
CA ALA A 8 -53.05 34.07 21.40
C ALA A 8 -53.54 32.66 21.86
N VAL A 9 -52.60 31.89 22.45
CA VAL A 9 -52.64 31.17 23.76
C VAL A 9 -53.64 30.02 24.05
N GLY A 10 -53.09 28.91 24.60
CA GLY A 10 -53.74 28.02 25.60
C GLY A 10 -54.01 26.59 25.11
N ALA A 11 -53.16 25.59 25.37
CA ALA A 11 -52.94 24.81 26.60
C ALA A 11 -53.94 23.65 26.85
N LEU A 12 -53.35 22.46 27.07
CA LEU A 12 -53.82 21.26 27.81
C LEU A 12 -54.95 20.40 27.22
N GLY A 13 -54.65 19.11 27.05
CA GLY A 13 -55.66 18.07 26.83
C GLY A 13 -55.03 16.70 26.56
N VAL A 14 -55.02 15.86 27.59
CA VAL A 14 -54.32 14.58 27.73
C VAL A 14 -54.86 13.47 26.81
N LEU A 15 -53.93 12.56 26.48
CA LEU A 15 -54.07 11.24 25.88
C LEU A 15 -55.41 10.52 26.11
N THR A 16 -55.96 9.97 25.03
CA THR A 16 -56.71 8.71 25.06
C THR A 16 -56.07 7.72 24.10
N ALA A 17 -55.62 6.61 24.67
CA ALA A 17 -55.09 5.45 23.98
C ALA A 17 -56.15 4.82 23.06
N GLY A 18 -55.78 4.62 21.80
CA GLY A 18 -56.45 3.72 20.88
C GLY A 18 -55.47 2.63 20.45
N LEU A 19 -55.52 1.49 21.13
CA LEU A 19 -54.93 0.24 20.66
C LEU A 19 -55.66 -0.19 19.39
N LEU A 20 -54.96 -0.21 18.26
CA LEU A 20 -55.26 -1.13 17.17
C LEU A 20 -53.98 -1.91 16.89
N ALA A 21 -53.99 -3.15 17.37
CA ALA A 21 -53.02 -4.17 17.05
C ALA A 21 -53.06 -4.43 15.53
N GLY A 22 -52.03 -4.00 14.84
CA GLY A 22 -51.64 -4.57 13.55
C GLY A 22 -50.49 -5.53 13.80
N CYS A 23 -50.77 -6.83 13.73
CA CYS A 23 -49.72 -7.84 13.62
C CYS A 23 -49.03 -7.69 12.26
N GLY A 24 -47.78 -7.25 12.28
CA GLY A 24 -46.81 -7.47 11.22
C GLY A 24 -45.56 -8.03 11.86
N ASP A 25 -45.18 -9.24 11.47
CA ASP A 25 -43.97 -9.91 11.94
C ASP A 25 -42.75 -9.00 11.81
N ALA A 26 -41.97 -8.90 12.88
CA ALA A 26 -40.71 -8.20 12.88
C ALA A 26 -39.74 -8.98 11.98
N GLY A 27 -39.47 -8.45 10.79
CA GLY A 27 -38.30 -8.81 10.02
C GLY A 27 -37.07 -8.58 10.89
N SER A 28 -36.39 -9.68 11.23
CA SER A 28 -35.09 -9.68 11.89
C SER A 28 -34.11 -8.86 11.04
N SER A 29 -33.98 -7.58 11.38
CA SER A 29 -32.87 -6.78 10.92
C SER A 29 -31.68 -7.25 11.72
N GLY A 30 -30.87 -8.11 11.10
CA GLY A 30 -29.51 -8.39 11.56
C GLY A 30 -28.68 -7.12 11.49
N THR A 31 -28.93 -6.19 12.40
CA THR A 31 -27.92 -5.23 12.82
C THR A 31 -27.29 -5.84 14.06
N ASP A 32 -26.32 -6.72 13.84
CA ASP A 32 -25.38 -7.03 14.91
C ASP A 32 -24.81 -5.69 15.40
N ALA A 33 -24.91 -5.48 16.72
CA ALA A 33 -24.27 -4.34 17.35
C ALA A 33 -22.79 -4.32 16.92
N PRO A 34 -22.18 -3.14 16.70
CA PRO A 34 -20.76 -3.06 16.41
C PRO A 34 -20.00 -3.85 17.48
N GLU A 35 -18.98 -4.62 17.06
CA GLU A 35 -18.14 -5.39 17.96
C GLU A 35 -17.79 -4.55 19.19
N LYS A 36 -17.84 -5.19 20.37
CA LYS A 36 -17.47 -4.55 21.65
C LYS A 36 -16.24 -3.68 21.45
N GLY A 37 -16.42 -2.37 21.62
CA GLY A 37 -15.36 -1.37 21.50
C GLY A 37 -14.17 -1.74 22.38
N ALA A 38 -12.99 -1.20 22.04
CA ALA A 38 -11.73 -1.55 22.67
C ALA A 38 -11.85 -1.62 24.21
N SER A 39 -11.63 -2.81 24.77
CA SER A 39 -11.62 -3.04 26.22
C SER A 39 -10.19 -3.02 26.72
N GLY A 40 -9.86 -2.09 27.62
CA GLY A 40 -8.50 -1.88 28.12
C GLY A 40 -8.07 -0.43 28.02
N ALA A 41 -7.03 -0.05 28.77
CA ALA A 41 -6.53 1.33 28.79
C ALA A 41 -5.91 1.74 27.44
N GLY A 42 -5.26 0.81 26.73
CA GLY A 42 -4.51 1.12 25.51
C GLY A 42 -3.24 1.93 25.79
N CYS A 43 -2.62 2.41 24.72
CA CYS A 43 -1.39 3.19 24.75
C CYS A 43 -1.65 4.57 24.13
N ALA A 44 -1.60 5.60 24.98
CA ALA A 44 -1.70 6.98 24.53
C ALA A 44 -0.59 7.32 23.52
N PRO A 45 -0.88 8.13 22.48
CA PRO A 45 0.13 8.58 21.54
C PRO A 45 1.38 9.17 22.22
N VAL A 46 2.53 9.00 21.60
CA VAL A 46 3.79 9.59 22.05
C VAL A 46 4.42 10.31 20.86
N ALA A 47 4.58 11.62 20.98
CA ALA A 47 5.23 12.44 19.97
C ALA A 47 6.70 12.05 19.78
N GLY A 48 7.23 12.25 18.58
CA GLY A 48 8.61 11.97 18.24
C GLY A 48 8.86 12.04 16.73
N ASP A 49 10.02 12.57 16.33
CA ASP A 49 10.30 12.88 14.92
C ASP A 49 10.63 11.65 14.06
N LYS A 50 11.09 10.56 14.70
CA LYS A 50 11.48 9.30 14.05
C LYS A 50 10.33 8.32 14.05
N LEU A 51 9.97 7.79 12.88
CA LEU A 51 8.97 6.75 12.70
C LEU A 51 9.64 5.39 12.55
N VAL A 52 8.98 4.34 13.01
CA VAL A 52 9.38 2.95 12.80
C VAL A 52 8.17 2.11 12.41
N VAL A 53 8.35 1.21 11.45
CA VAL A 53 7.33 0.22 11.08
C VAL A 53 7.41 -0.96 12.04
N LEU A 54 6.25 -1.39 12.53
CA LEU A 54 6.12 -2.62 13.30
C LEU A 54 6.12 -3.82 12.35
N THR A 55 6.80 -4.89 12.75
CA THR A 55 6.84 -6.13 11.97
C THR A 55 5.45 -6.77 11.93
N ASP A 56 4.96 -7.09 10.74
CA ASP A 56 3.71 -7.85 10.51
C ASP A 56 3.95 -9.36 10.69
N ASP A 57 4.03 -9.80 11.94
CA ASP A 57 4.46 -11.15 12.33
C ASP A 57 3.42 -12.26 12.05
N LYS A 58 2.15 -11.90 11.87
CA LYS A 58 1.06 -12.80 11.43
C LYS A 58 0.68 -12.64 9.96
N LYS A 59 1.43 -11.84 9.20
CA LYS A 59 1.30 -11.72 7.74
C LYS A 59 -0.10 -11.24 7.29
N LEU A 60 -0.59 -10.17 7.90
CA LEU A 60 -1.82 -9.49 7.48
C LEU A 60 -1.71 -8.98 6.03
N GLN A 61 -0.55 -8.45 5.66
CA GLN A 61 -0.29 -7.85 4.36
C GLN A 61 0.15 -8.90 3.35
N ASN A 62 -0.32 -8.75 2.11
CA ASN A 62 0.19 -9.54 1.01
C ASN A 62 1.51 -8.94 0.54
N THR A 63 2.36 -9.78 -0.05
CA THR A 63 3.75 -9.46 -0.37
C THR A 63 3.86 -8.67 -1.68
N ASP A 64 3.99 -7.35 -1.59
CA ASP A 64 4.15 -6.46 -2.76
C ASP A 64 5.64 -6.20 -3.05
N ASN A 65 6.34 -7.28 -3.40
CA ASN A 65 7.73 -7.19 -3.82
C ASN A 65 7.82 -6.50 -5.19
N VAL A 66 8.81 -5.63 -5.34
CA VAL A 66 9.16 -5.03 -6.63
C VAL A 66 9.59 -6.14 -7.59
N ILE A 67 9.01 -6.17 -8.78
CA ILE A 67 9.27 -7.19 -9.80
C ILE A 67 9.24 -6.56 -11.20
N PRO A 68 10.18 -6.90 -12.11
CA PRO A 68 10.10 -6.44 -13.49
C PRO A 68 8.99 -7.18 -14.24
N ALA A 69 8.03 -6.42 -14.77
CA ALA A 69 7.03 -6.91 -15.72
C ALA A 69 7.49 -6.58 -17.14
N VAL A 70 7.44 -7.56 -18.04
CA VAL A 70 8.01 -7.48 -19.38
C VAL A 70 7.00 -7.97 -20.40
N ASN A 71 6.83 -7.26 -21.52
CA ASN A 71 6.05 -7.78 -22.64
C ASN A 71 6.68 -9.12 -23.10
N ALA A 72 5.88 -10.19 -23.19
CA ALA A 72 6.41 -11.53 -23.44
C ALA A 72 7.21 -11.65 -24.75
N LYS A 73 6.89 -10.84 -25.78
CA LYS A 73 7.64 -10.83 -27.05
C LYS A 73 9.03 -10.17 -26.92
N ALA A 74 9.21 -9.29 -25.94
CA ALA A 74 10.48 -8.63 -25.65
C ALA A 74 11.31 -9.36 -24.58
N ALA A 75 10.74 -10.34 -23.88
CA ALA A 75 11.32 -11.04 -22.73
C ALA A 75 12.42 -12.05 -23.12
N THR A 76 13.47 -11.60 -23.81
CA THR A 76 14.67 -12.41 -24.05
C THR A 76 15.39 -12.74 -22.72
N PRO A 77 16.08 -13.89 -22.60
CA PRO A 77 16.79 -14.25 -21.37
C PRO A 77 17.77 -13.17 -20.89
N GLN A 78 18.51 -12.52 -21.81
CA GLN A 78 19.47 -11.47 -21.48
C GLN A 78 18.79 -10.18 -20.99
N LEU A 79 17.64 -9.82 -21.57
CA LEU A 79 16.85 -8.67 -21.11
C LEU A 79 16.35 -8.89 -19.69
N VAL A 80 15.74 -10.06 -19.43
CA VAL A 80 15.23 -10.39 -18.09
C VAL A 80 16.36 -10.49 -17.08
N ALA A 81 17.47 -11.16 -17.41
CA ALA A 81 18.63 -11.27 -16.53
C ALA A 81 19.24 -9.90 -16.18
N ALA A 82 19.24 -8.94 -17.10
CA ALA A 82 19.67 -7.57 -16.82
C ALA A 82 18.73 -6.86 -15.82
N LEU A 83 17.41 -7.02 -15.96
CA LEU A 83 16.44 -6.48 -15.00
C LEU A 83 16.60 -7.12 -13.61
N ASP A 84 16.84 -8.43 -13.57
CA ASP A 84 17.02 -9.19 -12.33
C ASP A 84 18.26 -8.74 -11.54
N LYS A 85 19.25 -8.08 -12.19
CA LYS A 85 20.36 -7.44 -11.47
C LYS A 85 19.89 -6.30 -10.56
N VAL A 86 18.85 -5.58 -10.94
CA VAL A 86 18.24 -4.56 -10.08
C VAL A 86 17.54 -5.24 -8.91
N SER A 87 16.72 -6.25 -9.17
CA SER A 87 16.02 -7.02 -8.12
C SER A 87 16.99 -7.59 -7.07
N ALA A 88 18.13 -8.13 -7.51
CA ALA A 88 19.15 -8.70 -6.62
C ALA A 88 19.83 -7.67 -5.71
N LYS A 89 19.78 -6.38 -6.03
CA LYS A 89 20.40 -5.29 -5.26
C LYS A 89 19.41 -4.53 -4.39
N LEU A 90 18.11 -4.67 -4.65
CA LEU A 90 17.05 -3.88 -4.04
C LEU A 90 16.39 -4.66 -2.89
N ASP A 91 16.59 -4.17 -1.67
CA ASP A 91 15.88 -4.58 -0.46
C ASP A 91 15.08 -3.38 0.10
N THR A 92 14.18 -3.62 1.05
CA THR A 92 13.27 -2.54 1.54
C THR A 92 14.04 -1.37 2.17
N PRO A 93 15.07 -1.56 3.02
CA PRO A 93 15.88 -0.45 3.52
C PRO A 93 16.52 0.38 2.41
N LYS A 94 17.07 -0.26 1.38
CA LYS A 94 17.62 0.44 0.22
C LYS A 94 16.56 1.19 -0.59
N LEU A 95 15.36 0.62 -0.74
CA LEU A 95 14.25 1.26 -1.43
C LEU A 95 13.77 2.50 -0.66
N ILE A 96 13.71 2.43 0.67
CA ILE A 96 13.43 3.59 1.54
C ILE A 96 14.44 4.71 1.30
N GLU A 97 15.75 4.41 1.30
CA GLU A 97 16.79 5.42 1.04
C GLU A 97 16.71 5.98 -0.39
N LEU A 98 16.38 5.13 -1.36
CA LEU A 98 16.18 5.54 -2.75
C LEU A 98 15.00 6.51 -2.88
N ASN A 99 13.89 6.22 -2.20
CA ASN A 99 12.72 7.10 -2.15
C ASN A 99 13.03 8.40 -1.40
N ARG A 100 13.78 8.33 -0.28
CA ARG A 100 14.25 9.52 0.45
C ARG A 100 15.05 10.45 -0.45
N ALA A 101 15.95 9.90 -1.28
CA ALA A 101 16.76 10.70 -2.19
C ALA A 101 15.90 11.57 -3.14
N VAL A 102 14.73 11.07 -3.56
CA VAL A 102 13.83 11.78 -4.49
C VAL A 102 12.82 12.66 -3.72
N ASP A 103 12.11 12.09 -2.76
CA ASP A 103 10.97 12.74 -2.12
C ASP A 103 11.39 13.79 -1.08
N VAL A 104 12.51 13.55 -0.40
CA VAL A 104 13.02 14.40 0.68
C VAL A 104 14.19 15.24 0.19
N ASP A 105 15.23 14.60 -0.37
CA ASP A 105 16.44 15.30 -0.83
C ASP A 105 16.27 15.97 -2.21
N ARG A 106 15.11 15.79 -2.86
CA ARG A 106 14.71 16.45 -4.11
C ARG A 106 15.63 16.14 -5.30
N LYS A 107 16.33 15.00 -5.29
CA LYS A 107 17.03 14.51 -6.49
C LYS A 107 16.01 14.10 -7.55
N THR A 108 16.41 14.19 -8.82
CA THR A 108 15.59 13.59 -9.88
C THR A 108 15.70 12.06 -9.83
N PRO A 109 14.68 11.31 -10.30
CA PRO A 109 14.75 9.85 -10.42
C PRO A 109 16.00 9.35 -11.14
N GLN A 110 16.45 10.06 -12.18
CA GLN A 110 17.66 9.73 -12.95
C GLN A 110 18.92 9.79 -12.09
N VAL A 111 19.08 10.85 -11.30
CA VAL A 111 20.26 11.05 -10.45
C VAL A 111 20.27 10.02 -9.33
N ALA A 112 19.15 9.84 -8.64
CA ALA A 112 19.02 8.86 -7.56
C ALA A 112 19.29 7.42 -8.05
N ALA A 113 18.70 7.04 -9.20
CA ALA A 113 18.94 5.74 -9.81
C ALA A 113 20.41 5.54 -10.22
N LYS A 114 21.06 6.57 -10.79
CA LYS A 114 22.47 6.49 -11.16
C LYS A 114 23.37 6.29 -9.94
N GLU A 115 23.22 7.10 -8.91
CA GLU A 115 24.02 6.97 -7.69
C GLU A 115 23.81 5.61 -7.02
N PHE A 116 22.56 5.15 -6.95
CA PHE A 116 22.25 3.81 -6.44
C PHE A 116 22.93 2.71 -7.26
N ALA A 117 22.85 2.79 -8.58
CA ALA A 117 23.43 1.80 -9.48
C ALA A 117 24.95 1.72 -9.35
N ASP A 118 25.62 2.88 -9.29
CA ASP A 118 27.07 2.98 -9.10
C ASP A 118 27.49 2.42 -7.73
N ALA A 119 26.76 2.79 -6.65
CA ALA A 119 27.09 2.37 -5.28
C ALA A 119 26.86 0.88 -5.02
N ASN A 120 25.93 0.24 -5.75
CA ASN A 120 25.54 -1.16 -5.52
C ASN A 120 26.05 -2.13 -6.60
N GLY A 121 26.76 -1.63 -7.63
CA GLY A 121 27.25 -2.46 -8.72
C GLY A 121 26.12 -3.11 -9.52
N VAL A 122 25.07 -2.37 -9.84
CA VAL A 122 23.90 -2.89 -10.58
C VAL A 122 24.30 -3.41 -11.96
N THR A 123 25.33 -2.83 -12.58
CA THR A 123 25.81 -3.23 -13.92
C THR A 123 26.81 -4.37 -13.89
N ASP A 124 27.20 -4.87 -12.71
CA ASP A 124 28.27 -5.85 -12.58
C ASP A 124 27.86 -7.22 -13.14
N GLY A 125 28.66 -7.70 -14.09
CA GLY A 125 28.42 -8.97 -14.77
C GLY A 125 27.09 -9.00 -15.53
N VAL A 126 26.64 -7.84 -16.04
CA VAL A 126 25.54 -7.79 -17.02
C VAL A 126 26.06 -8.33 -18.35
N GLU A 127 25.42 -9.38 -18.84
CA GLU A 127 25.72 -9.96 -20.15
C GLU A 127 25.15 -9.12 -21.29
N LYS A 128 25.85 -9.07 -22.42
CA LYS A 128 25.36 -8.36 -23.62
C LYS A 128 24.26 -9.19 -24.29
N GLY A 129 23.10 -8.56 -24.49
CA GLY A 129 22.01 -9.09 -25.28
C GLY A 129 22.13 -8.73 -26.77
N PRO A 130 21.14 -9.11 -27.59
CA PRO A 130 21.07 -8.76 -29.02
C PRO A 130 20.91 -7.25 -29.29
N GLY A 131 20.71 -6.43 -28.27
CA GLY A 131 20.44 -5.00 -28.38
C GLY A 131 19.03 -4.71 -28.91
N GLY A 132 18.84 -3.52 -29.48
CA GLY A 132 17.55 -3.04 -29.97
C GLY A 132 16.94 -1.96 -29.07
N GLN A 133 15.79 -1.43 -29.49
CA GLN A 133 15.08 -0.38 -28.77
C GLN A 133 14.16 -0.99 -27.70
N VAL A 134 14.24 -0.44 -26.48
CA VAL A 134 13.38 -0.81 -25.36
C VAL A 134 12.80 0.45 -24.74
N THR A 135 11.49 0.50 -24.60
CA THR A 135 10.79 1.53 -23.81
C THR A 135 10.42 0.94 -22.46
N VAL A 136 10.98 1.50 -21.41
CA VAL A 136 10.62 1.23 -20.02
C VAL A 136 9.51 2.20 -19.62
N GLY A 137 8.32 1.69 -19.33
CA GLY A 137 7.21 2.44 -18.78
C GLY A 137 7.38 2.67 -17.28
N ALA A 138 6.78 3.74 -16.77
CA ALA A 138 6.70 4.04 -15.34
C ALA A 138 5.31 4.54 -14.95
N GLY A 139 4.94 4.25 -13.70
CA GLY A 139 3.80 4.83 -13.01
C GLY A 139 3.99 6.33 -12.75
N ASN A 140 2.90 7.02 -12.39
CA ASN A 140 2.90 8.45 -12.08
C ASN A 140 3.35 8.79 -10.63
N PHE A 141 4.35 8.07 -10.11
CA PHE A 141 4.91 8.30 -8.78
C PHE A 141 6.43 8.05 -8.76
N SER A 142 7.11 8.64 -7.78
CA SER A 142 8.59 8.76 -7.72
C SER A 142 9.29 7.41 -7.67
N GLU A 143 8.81 6.46 -6.86
CA GLU A 143 9.42 5.14 -6.72
C GLU A 143 9.44 4.39 -8.07
N SER A 144 8.29 4.26 -8.74
CA SER A 144 8.19 3.60 -10.05
C SER A 144 9.07 4.28 -11.11
N GLN A 145 9.12 5.62 -11.13
CA GLN A 145 10.00 6.35 -12.05
C GLN A 145 11.48 6.08 -11.77
N THR A 146 11.87 5.98 -10.50
CA THR A 146 13.26 5.75 -10.10
C THR A 146 13.69 4.32 -10.41
N ILE A 147 12.83 3.32 -10.15
CA ILE A 147 13.09 1.93 -10.54
C ILE A 147 13.13 1.78 -12.06
N ALA A 148 12.29 2.51 -12.81
CA ALA A 148 12.35 2.50 -14.27
C ALA A 148 13.69 3.04 -14.81
N GLU A 149 14.27 4.05 -14.17
CA GLU A 149 15.62 4.53 -14.50
C GLU A 149 16.71 3.52 -14.10
N LEU A 150 16.54 2.74 -13.02
CA LEU A 150 17.42 1.61 -12.70
C LEU A 150 17.37 0.52 -13.77
N TYR A 151 16.17 0.16 -14.25
CA TYR A 151 16.01 -0.77 -15.36
C TYR A 151 16.67 -0.24 -16.64
N LYS A 152 16.53 1.06 -16.93
CA LYS A 152 17.24 1.69 -18.04
C LYS A 152 18.75 1.54 -17.94
N ILE A 153 19.33 1.76 -16.75
CA ILE A 153 20.77 1.61 -16.53
C ILE A 153 21.21 0.16 -16.78
N ALA A 154 20.53 -0.82 -16.20
CA ALA A 154 20.87 -2.23 -16.35
C ALA A 154 20.72 -2.71 -17.80
N LEU A 155 19.64 -2.33 -18.48
CA LEU A 155 19.39 -2.68 -19.89
C LEU A 155 20.37 -1.97 -20.83
N THR A 156 20.77 -0.73 -20.56
CA THR A 156 21.81 -0.04 -21.34
C THR A 156 23.15 -0.76 -21.20
N ALA A 157 23.48 -1.22 -19.99
CA ALA A 157 24.66 -2.06 -19.76
C ALA A 157 24.59 -3.39 -20.53
N ALA A 158 23.39 -3.95 -20.73
CA ALA A 158 23.16 -5.13 -21.57
C ALA A 158 23.19 -4.84 -23.10
N GLY A 159 23.36 -3.59 -23.52
CA GLY A 159 23.50 -3.21 -24.93
C GLY A 159 22.21 -2.77 -25.63
N TYR A 160 21.11 -2.58 -24.89
CA TYR A 160 19.87 -2.02 -25.44
C TYR A 160 19.90 -0.49 -25.51
N GLN A 161 19.17 0.08 -26.45
CA GLN A 161 18.88 1.51 -26.52
C GLN A 161 17.58 1.78 -25.76
N VAL A 162 17.66 2.45 -24.62
CA VAL A 162 16.56 2.47 -23.67
C VAL A 162 16.01 3.88 -23.46
N LYS A 163 14.69 4.02 -23.59
CA LYS A 163 13.93 5.22 -23.23
C LYS A 163 13.05 4.90 -22.01
N VAL A 164 12.96 5.84 -21.07
CA VAL A 164 11.95 5.80 -19.99
C VAL A 164 10.78 6.69 -20.37
N GLN A 165 9.56 6.23 -20.10
CA GLN A 165 8.34 6.98 -20.36
C GLN A 165 7.34 6.79 -19.22
N THR A 166 6.97 7.89 -18.55
CA THR A 166 5.84 7.90 -17.63
C THR A 166 4.54 7.83 -18.41
N ILE A 167 3.69 6.85 -18.09
CA ILE A 167 2.43 6.63 -18.82
C ILE A 167 1.22 7.06 -17.99
N GLY A 168 1.28 6.92 -16.67
CA GLY A 168 0.16 7.23 -15.78
C GLY A 168 -0.07 6.15 -14.75
N ASN A 169 -1.35 5.89 -14.46
CA ASN A 169 -1.80 4.80 -13.60
C ASN A 169 -1.76 3.45 -14.31
N ARG A 170 -1.92 2.38 -13.53
CA ARG A 170 -1.85 0.97 -13.96
C ARG A 170 -2.86 0.63 -15.05
N GLU A 171 -4.05 1.20 -14.98
CA GLU A 171 -5.11 1.04 -15.98
C GLU A 171 -4.70 1.54 -17.38
N LEU A 172 -3.70 2.42 -17.45
CA LEU A 172 -3.16 2.94 -18.71
C LEU A 172 -1.89 2.20 -19.13
N TYR A 173 -0.96 1.94 -18.20
CA TYR A 173 0.32 1.34 -18.57
C TYR A 173 0.25 -0.19 -18.75
N GLU A 174 -0.62 -0.90 -18.03
CA GLU A 174 -0.71 -2.36 -18.16
C GLU A 174 -1.20 -2.76 -19.56
N PRO A 175 -2.26 -2.15 -20.14
CA PRO A 175 -2.64 -2.45 -21.52
C PRO A 175 -1.56 -2.04 -22.54
N ALA A 176 -0.78 -0.99 -22.25
CA ALA A 176 0.35 -0.59 -23.08
C ALA A 176 1.49 -1.62 -23.03
N LEU A 177 1.74 -2.20 -21.86
CA LEU A 177 2.70 -3.30 -21.66
C LEU A 177 2.24 -4.57 -22.38
N GLU A 178 0.99 -4.99 -22.21
CA GLU A 178 0.40 -6.14 -22.92
C GLU A 178 0.52 -5.99 -24.45
N LYS A 179 0.19 -4.81 -24.98
CA LYS A 179 0.27 -4.52 -26.42
C LYS A 179 1.70 -4.30 -26.92
N GLY A 180 2.69 -4.26 -26.03
CA GLY A 180 4.08 -4.00 -26.37
C GLY A 180 4.35 -2.58 -26.86
N GLN A 181 3.50 -1.61 -26.48
CA GLN A 181 3.76 -0.18 -26.69
C GLN A 181 4.86 0.32 -25.75
N VAL A 182 4.94 -0.28 -24.56
CA VAL A 182 6.14 -0.31 -23.72
C VAL A 182 6.52 -1.77 -23.48
N GLN A 183 7.80 -2.03 -23.25
CA GLN A 183 8.32 -3.39 -23.16
C GLN A 183 8.60 -3.83 -21.73
N VAL A 184 8.85 -2.89 -20.81
CA VAL A 184 9.19 -3.17 -19.41
C VAL A 184 8.50 -2.17 -18.50
N VAL A 185 7.99 -2.59 -17.35
CA VAL A 185 7.48 -1.71 -16.28
C VAL A 185 7.89 -2.27 -14.92
N PRO A 186 8.33 -1.44 -13.94
CA PRO A 186 8.42 -1.84 -12.54
C PRO A 186 7.04 -2.11 -11.97
N GLU A 187 6.82 -3.29 -11.39
CA GLU A 187 5.56 -3.68 -10.78
C GLU A 187 5.71 -4.22 -9.36
N TYR A 188 4.56 -4.41 -8.70
CA TYR A 188 4.42 -4.90 -7.34
C TYR A 188 3.63 -6.21 -7.37
N ALA A 189 4.19 -7.26 -6.79
CA ALA A 189 3.79 -8.63 -7.10
C ALA A 189 2.31 -8.95 -6.76
N ALA A 190 1.85 -8.64 -5.55
CA ALA A 190 0.48 -8.95 -5.13
C ALA A 190 -0.54 -8.05 -5.85
N THR A 191 -0.27 -6.75 -5.92
CA THR A 191 -1.14 -5.77 -6.57
C THR A 191 -1.31 -6.08 -8.06
N MET A 192 -0.24 -6.42 -8.79
CA MET A 192 -0.35 -6.80 -10.20
C MET A 192 -1.06 -8.15 -10.37
N ALA A 193 -0.88 -9.10 -9.46
CA ALA A 193 -1.58 -10.38 -9.50
C ALA A 193 -3.10 -10.16 -9.37
N GLU A 194 -3.52 -9.32 -8.43
CA GLU A 194 -4.94 -8.98 -8.26
C GLU A 194 -5.49 -8.14 -9.41
N PHE A 195 -4.69 -7.23 -9.97
CA PHE A 195 -5.09 -6.44 -11.13
C PHE A 195 -5.40 -7.33 -12.33
N LEU A 196 -4.51 -8.26 -12.67
CA LEU A 196 -4.71 -9.19 -13.77
C LEU A 196 -5.84 -10.20 -13.48
N ASN A 197 -5.94 -10.68 -12.24
CA ASN A 197 -7.03 -11.54 -11.80
C ASN A 197 -8.40 -10.87 -11.95
N THR A 198 -8.53 -9.63 -11.48
CA THR A 198 -9.76 -8.83 -11.60
C THR A 198 -10.10 -8.54 -13.05
N LYS A 199 -9.11 -8.22 -13.88
CA LYS A 199 -9.28 -8.00 -15.32
C LYS A 199 -9.82 -9.25 -16.02
N ALA A 200 -9.33 -10.43 -15.64
CA ALA A 200 -9.73 -11.70 -16.26
C ALA A 200 -11.08 -12.25 -15.72
N ASN A 201 -11.33 -12.09 -14.42
CA ASN A 201 -12.38 -12.82 -13.70
C ASN A 201 -13.47 -11.90 -13.10
N GLY A 202 -13.33 -10.58 -13.23
CA GLY A 202 -14.26 -9.59 -12.70
C GLY A 202 -13.94 -9.12 -11.27
N LYS A 203 -14.64 -8.08 -10.82
CA LYS A 203 -14.42 -7.40 -9.53
C LYS A 203 -14.66 -8.26 -8.28
N ASP A 204 -15.38 -9.37 -8.43
CA ASP A 204 -15.75 -10.28 -7.34
C ASP A 204 -14.89 -11.56 -7.37
N ALA A 205 -13.82 -11.57 -8.19
CA ALA A 205 -12.87 -12.66 -8.24
C ALA A 205 -12.24 -12.90 -6.86
N GLN A 206 -12.06 -14.18 -6.51
CA GLN A 206 -11.35 -14.53 -5.30
C GLN A 206 -9.88 -14.08 -5.42
N PRO A 207 -9.30 -13.47 -4.36
CA PRO A 207 -7.91 -13.06 -4.37
C PRO A 207 -6.97 -14.22 -4.69
N VAL A 208 -5.94 -13.95 -5.48
CA VAL A 208 -4.93 -14.92 -5.89
C VAL A 208 -3.56 -14.67 -5.26
N SER A 209 -3.35 -13.47 -4.72
CA SER A 209 -2.18 -13.09 -3.96
C SER A 209 -2.31 -13.49 -2.50
N SER A 210 -1.16 -13.76 -1.87
CA SER A 210 -1.06 -14.11 -0.48
C SER A 210 0.18 -13.49 0.16
N PRO A 211 0.36 -13.65 1.48
CA PRO A 211 1.59 -13.20 2.14
C PRO A 211 2.82 -14.07 1.85
N GLU A 212 2.68 -15.16 1.11
CA GLU A 212 3.79 -16.02 0.69
C GLU A 212 4.25 -15.64 -0.71
N LEU A 213 5.47 -15.12 -0.82
CA LEU A 213 6.03 -14.60 -2.08
C LEU A 213 5.97 -15.60 -3.23
N ASP A 214 6.35 -16.85 -3.00
CA ASP A 214 6.35 -17.87 -4.05
C ASP A 214 4.94 -18.16 -4.58
N LYS A 215 3.92 -18.14 -3.71
CA LYS A 215 2.52 -18.34 -4.12
C LYS A 215 2.04 -17.15 -4.95
N THR A 216 2.27 -15.94 -4.46
CA THR A 216 1.90 -14.70 -5.16
C THR A 216 2.58 -14.59 -6.52
N VAL A 217 3.89 -14.82 -6.60
CA VAL A 217 4.63 -14.75 -7.87
C VAL A 217 4.23 -15.87 -8.82
N SER A 218 3.90 -17.07 -8.32
CA SER A 218 3.37 -18.15 -9.17
C SER A 218 2.01 -17.79 -9.75
N ALA A 219 1.11 -17.24 -8.94
CA ALA A 219 -0.20 -16.75 -9.40
C ALA A 219 -0.06 -15.60 -10.40
N LEU A 220 0.84 -14.65 -10.12
CA LEU A 220 1.17 -13.53 -11.00
C LEU A 220 1.65 -14.00 -12.37
N LYS A 221 2.62 -14.94 -12.41
CA LYS A 221 3.14 -15.51 -13.66
C LYS A 221 2.04 -16.22 -14.45
N ALA A 222 1.22 -17.04 -13.78
CA ALA A 222 0.10 -17.72 -14.42
C ALA A 222 -0.97 -16.75 -14.98
N ALA A 223 -1.16 -15.58 -14.34
CA ALA A 223 -2.03 -14.53 -14.86
C ALA A 223 -1.39 -13.78 -16.04
N GLY A 224 -0.09 -13.47 -15.95
CA GLY A 224 0.70 -12.82 -17.00
C GLY A 224 0.77 -13.61 -18.30
N ASP A 225 0.97 -14.93 -18.21
CA ASP A 225 1.04 -15.82 -19.37
C ASP A 225 -0.23 -15.76 -20.23
N LYS A 226 -1.39 -15.51 -19.61
CA LYS A 226 -2.68 -15.38 -20.31
C LYS A 226 -2.82 -14.08 -21.11
N VAL A 227 -2.06 -13.04 -20.75
CA VAL A 227 -2.11 -11.70 -21.34
C VAL A 227 -0.80 -11.30 -22.03
N GLY A 228 0.14 -12.25 -22.19
CA GLY A 228 1.42 -11.97 -22.85
C GLY A 228 2.35 -11.04 -22.06
N ILE A 229 2.33 -11.14 -20.73
CA ILE A 229 3.26 -10.45 -19.83
C ILE A 229 4.09 -11.50 -19.09
N SER A 230 5.42 -11.39 -19.20
CA SER A 230 6.38 -12.19 -18.45
C SER A 230 6.91 -11.40 -17.26
N PHE A 231 7.33 -12.10 -16.20
CA PHE A 231 7.88 -11.48 -14.99
C PHE A 231 9.26 -12.07 -14.67
N GLY A 232 10.20 -11.21 -14.30
CA GLY A 232 11.54 -11.63 -13.85
C GLY A 232 11.54 -12.15 -12.42
N GLN A 233 12.67 -11.98 -11.73
CA GLN A 233 12.82 -12.30 -10.31
C GLN A 233 12.34 -11.13 -9.44
N PRO A 234 11.55 -11.38 -8.39
CA PRO A 234 11.19 -10.35 -7.43
C PRO A 234 12.43 -9.89 -6.64
N ALA A 235 12.48 -8.59 -6.35
CA ALA A 235 13.39 -8.02 -5.38
C ALA A 235 13.00 -8.45 -3.95
N GLN A 236 13.92 -8.30 -2.99
CA GLN A 236 13.55 -8.39 -1.57
C GLN A 236 12.78 -7.15 -1.10
N ALA A 237 12.93 -6.04 -1.83
CA ALA A 237 12.22 -4.80 -1.56
C ALA A 237 10.71 -4.93 -1.73
N GLN A 238 9.99 -4.45 -0.74
CA GLN A 238 8.54 -4.42 -0.68
C GLN A 238 8.04 -2.98 -0.55
N ASP A 239 7.04 -2.63 -1.34
CA ASP A 239 6.18 -1.46 -1.14
C ASP A 239 4.76 -1.95 -0.91
N GLN A 240 4.41 -2.10 0.36
CA GLN A 240 3.11 -2.58 0.79
C GLN A 240 2.61 -1.74 1.96
N ASN A 241 1.31 -1.85 2.23
CA ASN A 241 0.74 -1.33 3.47
C ASN A 241 1.54 -1.82 4.68
N ALA A 242 1.78 -0.94 5.62
CA ALA A 242 2.49 -1.20 6.86
C ALA A 242 1.89 -0.33 7.97
N PHE A 243 2.27 -0.59 9.22
CA PHE A 243 1.84 0.22 10.35
C PHE A 243 3.04 0.79 11.07
N ALA A 244 3.10 2.12 11.11
CA ALA A 244 4.17 2.83 11.77
C ALA A 244 3.70 3.48 13.08
N VAL A 245 4.65 3.58 14.00
CA VAL A 245 4.57 4.33 15.26
C VAL A 245 5.78 5.24 15.36
N THR A 246 5.80 6.18 16.32
CA THR A 246 7.05 6.88 16.62
C THR A 246 8.02 5.93 17.34
N LYS A 247 9.33 6.11 17.15
CA LYS A 247 10.34 5.35 17.90
C LYS A 247 10.18 5.52 19.40
N ALA A 248 9.80 6.72 19.85
CA ALA A 248 9.52 7.00 21.25
C ALA A 248 8.32 6.20 21.78
N PHE A 249 7.26 6.04 20.99
CA PHE A 249 6.12 5.17 21.32
C PHE A 249 6.55 3.70 21.40
N ALA A 250 7.27 3.21 20.39
CA ALA A 250 7.79 1.84 20.36
C ALA A 250 8.68 1.53 21.56
N ASP A 251 9.58 2.44 21.94
CA ASP A 251 10.49 2.26 23.08
C ASP A 251 9.74 2.27 24.42
N LYS A 252 8.82 3.24 24.60
CA LYS A 252 8.04 3.37 25.83
C LYS A 252 7.19 2.13 26.12
N TYR A 253 6.59 1.56 25.09
CA TYR A 253 5.69 0.41 25.21
C TYR A 253 6.34 -0.92 24.79
N GLN A 254 7.64 -0.92 24.50
CA GLN A 254 8.43 -2.08 24.09
C GLN A 254 7.79 -2.85 22.92
N LEU A 255 7.56 -2.16 21.81
CA LEU A 255 6.90 -2.71 20.62
C LEU A 255 7.91 -2.97 19.50
N ALA A 256 7.91 -4.18 18.97
CA ALA A 256 8.61 -4.52 17.74
C ALA A 256 7.67 -5.05 16.65
N THR A 257 6.57 -5.69 17.04
CA THR A 257 5.64 -6.35 16.13
C THR A 257 4.20 -5.82 16.24
N LEU A 258 3.36 -6.17 15.27
CA LEU A 258 1.91 -5.93 15.35
C LEU A 258 1.27 -6.75 16.48
N SER A 259 1.77 -7.96 16.78
CA SER A 259 1.33 -8.71 17.95
C SER A 259 1.68 -8.00 19.27
N ASP A 260 2.84 -7.35 19.38
CA ASP A 260 3.16 -6.53 20.56
C ASP A 260 2.17 -5.39 20.73
N LEU A 261 1.87 -4.68 19.63
CA LEU A 261 0.89 -3.59 19.62
C LEU A 261 -0.49 -4.10 20.05
N ALA A 262 -0.94 -5.24 19.52
CA ALA A 262 -2.19 -5.86 19.88
C ALA A 262 -2.25 -6.20 21.38
N ALA A 263 -1.24 -6.89 21.89
CA ALA A 263 -1.21 -7.36 23.27
C ALA A 263 -1.08 -6.23 24.30
N LYS A 264 -0.29 -5.19 24.01
CA LYS A 264 0.07 -4.15 24.97
C LYS A 264 -0.73 -2.86 24.81
N CYS A 265 -1.21 -2.59 23.60
CA CYS A 265 -1.76 -1.30 23.22
C CYS A 265 -3.14 -1.37 22.57
N SER A 266 -3.82 -2.51 22.55
CA SER A 266 -5.27 -2.54 22.27
C SER A 266 -6.02 -1.84 23.44
N GLY A 267 -6.90 -0.88 23.15
CA GLY A 267 -7.62 -0.14 24.19
C GLY A 267 -7.97 1.31 23.87
N THR A 268 -8.67 1.94 24.81
CA THR A 268 -9.36 3.23 24.62
C THR A 268 -8.45 4.43 24.36
N ALA A 269 -7.22 4.43 24.88
CA ALA A 269 -6.25 5.50 24.65
C ALA A 269 -5.55 5.43 23.29
N THR A 270 -5.68 4.32 22.57
CA THR A 270 -4.97 4.11 21.30
C THR A 270 -5.74 4.71 20.14
N VAL A 271 -5.05 5.50 19.32
CA VAL A 271 -5.60 6.14 18.12
C VAL A 271 -4.95 5.51 16.89
N LEU A 272 -5.76 4.87 16.04
CA LEU A 272 -5.32 4.39 14.73
C LEU A 272 -5.58 5.47 13.68
N ALA A 273 -4.57 5.81 12.88
CA ALA A 273 -4.68 6.74 11.76
C ALA A 273 -4.60 6.01 10.42
N GLY A 274 -5.37 6.48 9.43
CA GLY A 274 -5.31 5.96 8.07
C GLY A 274 -6.37 6.59 7.17
N PRO A 275 -6.49 6.12 5.92
CA PRO A 275 -7.46 6.65 4.98
C PRO A 275 -8.90 6.33 5.38
N PRO A 276 -9.91 7.10 4.92
CA PRO A 276 -11.31 6.98 5.37
C PRO A 276 -11.91 5.58 5.25
N GLU A 277 -11.45 4.78 4.30
CA GLU A 277 -11.86 3.40 4.06
C GLU A 277 -11.19 2.38 4.99
N CYS A 278 -10.09 2.74 5.67
CA CYS A 278 -9.32 1.84 6.53
C CYS A 278 -10.18 1.04 7.54
N PRO A 279 -11.21 1.63 8.20
CA PRO A 279 -12.07 0.89 9.12
C PRO A 279 -12.72 -0.35 8.52
N GLN A 280 -13.01 -0.35 7.21
CA GLN A 280 -13.67 -1.47 6.52
C GLN A 280 -12.70 -2.33 5.69
N ARG A 281 -11.43 -1.94 5.54
CA ARG A 281 -10.49 -2.66 4.68
C ARG A 281 -9.90 -3.89 5.38
N PRO A 282 -9.95 -5.08 4.75
CA PRO A 282 -9.31 -6.29 5.28
C PRO A 282 -7.79 -6.19 5.42
N LYS A 283 -7.14 -5.25 4.72
CA LYS A 283 -5.70 -4.98 4.81
C LYS A 283 -5.38 -3.73 5.66
N CYS A 284 -6.34 -3.26 6.43
CA CYS A 284 -6.19 -2.15 7.38
C CYS A 284 -6.83 -2.50 8.73
N GLN A 285 -7.74 -1.68 9.27
CA GLN A 285 -8.30 -1.89 10.61
C GLN A 285 -9.09 -3.20 10.75
N ALA A 286 -9.94 -3.54 9.77
CA ALA A 286 -10.73 -4.78 9.85
C ALA A 286 -9.82 -6.01 9.96
N GLY A 287 -8.71 -6.03 9.21
CA GLY A 287 -7.71 -7.09 9.32
C GLY A 287 -6.90 -7.07 10.60
N LEU A 288 -6.59 -5.88 11.16
CA LEU A 288 -5.96 -5.78 12.48
C LEU A 288 -6.86 -6.37 13.59
N VAL A 289 -8.18 -6.20 13.47
CA VAL A 289 -9.14 -6.83 14.38
C VAL A 289 -9.14 -8.36 14.17
N GLU A 290 -9.31 -8.81 12.93
CA GLU A 290 -9.47 -10.25 12.62
C GLU A 290 -8.20 -11.07 12.88
N VAL A 291 -7.03 -10.57 12.48
CA VAL A 291 -5.76 -11.31 12.53
C VAL A 291 -5.05 -11.15 13.88
N TYR A 292 -5.13 -9.95 14.46
CA TYR A 292 -4.36 -9.59 15.65
C TYR A 292 -5.19 -9.42 16.92
N ASP A 293 -6.52 -9.38 16.83
CA ASP A 293 -7.40 -8.96 17.93
C ASP A 293 -7.05 -7.54 18.47
N PHE A 294 -6.55 -6.69 17.58
CA PHE A 294 -6.22 -5.30 17.92
C PHE A 294 -7.43 -4.39 17.74
N LYS A 295 -7.78 -3.67 18.81
CA LYS A 295 -8.89 -2.70 18.82
C LYS A 295 -8.37 -1.36 19.32
N ALA A 296 -8.30 -0.38 18.41
CA ALA A 296 -8.04 1.01 18.78
C ALA A 296 -9.28 1.63 19.45
N GLY A 297 -9.06 2.55 20.38
CA GLY A 297 -10.13 3.29 21.04
C GLY A 297 -10.82 4.30 20.13
N SER A 298 -10.08 4.83 19.16
CA SER A 298 -10.62 5.73 18.13
C SER A 298 -9.84 5.61 16.82
N PHE A 299 -10.47 6.10 15.75
CA PHE A 299 -9.89 6.16 14.42
C PHE A 299 -9.77 7.62 13.96
N SER A 300 -8.61 8.00 13.44
CA SER A 300 -8.34 9.30 12.82
C SER A 300 -8.30 9.14 11.30
N SER A 301 -9.30 9.72 10.63
CA SER A 301 -9.42 9.69 9.18
C SER A 301 -8.49 10.73 8.54
N LEU A 302 -7.42 10.26 7.90
CA LEU A 302 -6.31 11.04 7.32
C LEU A 302 -5.96 10.51 5.91
N ASP A 303 -4.79 10.83 5.38
CA ASP A 303 -4.30 10.32 4.09
C ASP A 303 -3.64 8.94 4.22
N ALA A 304 -3.61 8.17 3.13
CA ALA A 304 -2.96 6.86 3.08
C ALA A 304 -1.44 7.01 3.10
N GLY A 305 -0.82 6.84 4.28
CA GLY A 305 0.63 6.91 4.45
C GLY A 305 1.26 8.25 4.06
N GLY A 306 0.49 9.32 3.91
CA GLY A 306 0.98 10.61 3.45
C GLY A 306 1.35 11.57 4.60
N PRO A 307 1.59 12.87 4.28
CA PRO A 307 1.98 13.88 5.25
C PRO A 307 1.04 14.02 6.45
N GLN A 308 -0.28 13.84 6.31
CA GLN A 308 -1.19 14.05 7.44
C GLN A 308 -1.04 12.93 8.48
N THR A 309 -1.03 11.67 8.03
CA THR A 309 -0.81 10.50 8.89
C THR A 309 0.57 10.56 9.56
N LYS A 310 1.63 10.89 8.82
CA LYS A 310 2.99 11.05 9.40
C LYS A 310 3.04 12.15 10.44
N ASN A 311 2.45 13.32 10.17
CA ASN A 311 2.43 14.44 11.12
C ASN A 311 1.60 14.12 12.35
N ALA A 312 0.49 13.40 12.20
CA ALA A 312 -0.33 12.97 13.33
C ALA A 312 0.45 12.03 14.25
N LEU A 313 1.26 11.11 13.70
CA LEU A 313 2.16 10.27 14.49
C LEU A 313 3.23 11.13 15.20
N LYS A 314 3.94 11.97 14.46
CA LYS A 314 5.06 12.76 15.00
C LYS A 314 4.64 13.74 16.10
N THR A 315 3.47 14.35 15.97
CA THR A 315 2.95 15.30 16.97
C THR A 315 2.22 14.62 18.13
N GLY A 316 2.07 13.30 18.11
CA GLY A 316 1.33 12.57 19.15
C GLY A 316 -0.19 12.76 19.07
N ALA A 317 -0.73 13.07 17.88
CA ALA A 317 -2.17 13.05 17.62
C ALA A 317 -2.69 11.64 17.28
N ALA A 318 -1.82 10.73 16.83
CA ALA A 318 -2.11 9.33 16.57
C ALA A 318 -1.08 8.41 17.23
N SER A 319 -1.50 7.22 17.68
CA SER A 319 -0.61 6.21 18.29
C SER A 319 0.08 5.36 17.22
N VAL A 320 -0.69 4.92 16.22
CA VAL A 320 -0.26 4.05 15.12
C VAL A 320 -0.94 4.51 13.84
N GLY A 321 -0.26 4.41 12.70
CA GLY A 321 -0.77 4.89 11.41
C GLY A 321 -0.45 3.94 10.27
N LEU A 322 -1.39 3.80 9.33
CA LEU A 322 -1.15 3.13 8.06
C LEU A 322 -0.14 3.95 7.23
N VAL A 323 0.97 3.32 6.86
CA VAL A 323 2.00 3.87 5.97
C VAL A 323 2.37 2.86 4.89
N PHE A 324 3.27 3.22 3.98
CA PHE A 324 3.89 2.29 3.05
C PHE A 324 5.25 1.82 3.56
N SER A 325 5.60 0.55 3.32
CA SER A 325 6.84 -0.05 3.84
C SER A 325 8.12 0.52 3.23
N SER A 326 8.03 1.11 2.04
CA SER A 326 9.14 1.77 1.36
C SER A 326 9.16 3.30 1.56
N ASP A 327 8.31 3.84 2.43
CA ASP A 327 8.14 5.27 2.57
C ASP A 327 9.43 5.98 2.99
N ALA A 328 9.80 7.05 2.26
CA ALA A 328 10.98 7.88 2.51
C ALA A 328 11.11 8.39 3.96
N ALA A 329 9.99 8.59 4.67
CA ALA A 329 10.00 9.05 6.05
C ALA A 329 10.49 8.01 7.07
N LEU A 330 10.66 6.75 6.63
CA LEU A 330 11.19 5.65 7.43
C LEU A 330 12.71 5.51 7.36
N ALA A 331 13.37 6.29 6.51
CA ALA A 331 14.82 6.30 6.37
C ALA A 331 15.51 6.59 7.69
N ALA A 332 16.63 5.92 7.94
CA ALA A 332 17.39 6.11 9.16
C ALA A 332 18.02 7.51 9.14
N SER A 333 17.67 8.33 10.12
CA SER A 333 18.30 9.65 10.36
C SER A 333 19.47 9.52 11.32
#